data_AF-A0AAD9IM86-F1
#
_entry.id   AF-A0AAD9IM86-F1
#
_cell.length_a   1.000
_cell.length_b   1.000
_cell.length_c   1.000
_cell.angle_alpha   90.00
_cell.angle_beta   90.00
_cell.angle_gamma   90.00
#
_symmetry.space_group_name_H-M   'P 1'
#
loop_
_entity.id
_entity.type
_entity.pdbx_description
1 polymer ?
#
loop_
_entity_poly.entity_id
_entity_poly.type
_entity_poly.pdbx_seq_one_letter_code
_entity_poly.pdbx_strand_id
1 'polypeptide(L)'
;MAVQVADSGYLVAKFESPCATCGKTIETGCSMFPASDCIKGDARYHHLACALEIYKTMDALLASAPVCKHWERLGVCFYRDRCVFRHPKERLEELQRIAEQQAALKAARRTTNDVRCIENRGPGKRNRVRNRFRAGTLRRWLLDGVGEDLLRRGTGVLDVAAGKGELAFEFVNLNGIPATALEPRVLQLQRHVKWLERGYYNWNAVFKAYNTMTTGPHRSPEQGPPEARLPDQLRLVVTPALSACLPALALARREGGPEASRAPAAWHEAFGAARMRAFDLRWTHKGLQPDHEAGVEEVEVAIEDKEGSESIAEQLDGVRLADGPGDDAAVPEAGTTAPASPVNLIEDAERAWQTLLGCSAVVAMHPDQATEFAVDLALALDAPFAVVPCCVYASDFPRRRLPDGRRVTSYDDFLDYLSAKDPAIQIATLPFEGKNKVVYRWCSADAQH
;
A
#
# COMPACT_ATOMS: atom_id res chain seq x y z
N MET A 1 28.50 -0.92 14.71
CA MET A 1 28.05 -2.17 14.07
C MET A 1 29.27 -3.00 13.69
N ALA A 2 29.60 -4.04 14.47
CA ALA A 2 30.63 -5.01 14.11
C ALA A 2 30.05 -5.99 13.08
N VAL A 3 30.69 -6.08 11.90
CA VAL A 3 30.39 -7.13 10.90
C VAL A 3 31.71 -7.59 10.33
N GLN A 4 32.26 -8.62 10.96
CA GLN A 4 32.97 -9.69 10.28
C GLN A 4 32.90 -10.89 11.23
N VAL A 5 32.04 -11.83 10.90
CA VAL A 5 31.96 -13.12 11.57
C VAL A 5 32.85 -14.04 10.74
N ALA A 6 34.11 -14.20 11.17
CA ALA A 6 34.96 -15.24 10.63
C ALA A 6 34.49 -16.58 11.23
N ASP A 7 34.80 -17.70 10.56
CA ASP A 7 34.50 -19.09 10.96
C ASP A 7 35.16 -19.52 12.29
N SER A 8 35.54 -18.57 13.14
CA SER A 8 36.46 -18.70 14.26
C SER A 8 35.81 -18.51 15.64
N GLY A 9 34.51 -18.19 15.71
CA GLY A 9 33.77 -18.12 16.99
C GLY A 9 33.97 -16.84 17.81
N TYR A 10 34.50 -15.75 17.23
CA TYR A 10 34.70 -14.46 17.91
C TYR A 10 34.41 -13.26 16.99
N LEU A 11 34.37 -12.05 17.57
CA LEU A 11 34.15 -10.79 16.86
C LEU A 11 35.47 -10.03 16.67
N VAL A 12 35.58 -9.25 15.59
CA VAL A 12 36.66 -8.27 15.43
C VAL A 12 36.14 -6.88 15.80
N ALA A 13 36.84 -6.18 16.69
CA ALA A 13 36.46 -4.86 17.17
C ALA A 13 36.47 -3.83 16.03
N LYS A 14 35.39 -3.05 15.90
CA LYS A 14 35.28 -1.92 14.96
C LYS A 14 35.25 -0.56 15.64
N PHE A 15 35.36 -0.55 16.95
CA PHE A 15 35.34 0.62 17.80
C PHE A 15 36.14 0.29 19.06
N GLU A 16 36.66 1.33 19.70
CA GLU A 16 37.33 1.19 20.98
C GLU A 16 36.32 1.01 22.10
N SER A 17 36.58 0.05 22.99
CA SER A 17 35.76 -0.16 24.18
C SER A 17 36.60 -0.72 25.32
N PRO A 18 36.27 -0.42 26.59
CA PRO A 18 36.97 -1.01 27.71
C PRO A 18 36.65 -2.51 27.81
N CYS A 19 37.68 -3.33 27.97
CA CYS A 19 37.54 -4.76 28.22
C CYS A 19 36.92 -5.00 29.60
N ALA A 20 35.83 -5.77 29.64
CA ALA A 20 35.12 -6.10 30.88
C ALA A 20 35.93 -6.95 31.87
N THR A 21 37.05 -7.56 31.46
CA THR A 21 37.94 -8.32 32.35
C THR A 21 39.07 -7.46 32.90
N CYS A 22 39.87 -6.84 32.02
CA CYS A 22 41.12 -6.20 32.41
C CYS A 22 41.05 -4.66 32.46
N GLY A 23 39.91 -4.07 32.05
CA GLY A 23 39.69 -2.63 31.99
C GLY A 23 40.46 -1.89 30.89
N LYS A 24 41.41 -2.54 30.21
CA LYS A 24 42.18 -1.95 29.10
C LYS A 24 41.32 -1.83 27.85
N THR A 25 41.66 -0.88 26.99
CA THR A 25 40.98 -0.67 25.71
C THR A 25 41.14 -1.88 24.78
N ILE A 26 40.03 -2.30 24.18
CA ILE A 26 39.98 -3.18 23.02
C ILE A 26 40.09 -2.29 21.79
N GLU A 27 41.24 -2.29 21.14
CA GLU A 27 41.47 -1.47 19.96
C GLU A 27 40.76 -2.04 18.73
N THR A 28 40.48 -1.18 17.76
CA THR A 28 39.99 -1.57 16.43
C THR A 28 40.88 -2.65 15.80
N GLY A 29 40.28 -3.71 15.27
CA GLY A 29 40.99 -4.85 14.70
C GLY A 29 41.35 -5.95 15.70
N CYS A 30 41.24 -5.71 17.01
CA CYS A 30 41.44 -6.76 18.01
C CYS A 30 40.31 -7.80 18.00
N SER A 31 40.65 -9.05 18.33
CA SER A 31 39.66 -10.10 18.56
C SER A 31 38.99 -9.89 19.92
N MET A 32 37.67 -9.91 19.94
CA MET A 32 36.83 -9.63 21.10
C MET A 32 35.66 -10.60 21.22
N PHE A 33 35.08 -10.68 22.42
CA PHE A 33 33.96 -11.56 22.72
C PHE A 33 32.90 -10.85 23.57
N PRO A 34 31.58 -11.04 23.32
CA PRO A 34 30.54 -10.39 24.12
C PRO A 34 30.53 -10.90 25.57
N ALA A 35 30.43 -9.98 26.53
CA ALA A 35 30.34 -10.33 27.93
C ALA A 35 28.98 -10.96 28.29
N SER A 36 28.98 -11.93 29.21
CA SER A 36 27.77 -12.65 29.62
C SER A 36 26.80 -11.78 30.44
N ASP A 37 27.32 -10.75 31.09
CA ASP A 37 26.63 -9.81 31.97
C ASP A 37 26.20 -8.52 31.24
N CYS A 38 26.03 -8.59 29.92
CA CYS A 38 25.44 -7.51 29.13
C CYS A 38 23.99 -7.24 29.56
N ILE A 39 23.73 -6.05 30.10
CA ILE A 39 22.39 -5.58 30.45
C ILE A 39 21.75 -4.94 29.21
N LYS A 40 20.41 -4.97 29.10
CA LYS A 40 19.68 -4.31 28.00
C LYS A 40 20.08 -2.84 27.88
N GLY A 41 20.83 -2.52 26.82
CA GLY A 41 21.22 -1.15 26.47
C GLY A 41 22.72 -0.88 26.57
N ASP A 42 23.49 -1.76 27.20
CA ASP A 42 24.94 -1.57 27.41
C ASP A 42 25.71 -2.84 27.05
N ALA A 43 26.19 -2.91 25.81
CA ALA A 43 26.92 -4.07 25.30
C ALA A 43 28.39 -3.99 25.69
N ARG A 44 28.82 -4.85 26.61
CA ARG A 44 30.21 -4.98 27.07
C ARG A 44 30.93 -6.13 26.37
N TYR A 45 32.25 -6.00 26.23
CA TYR A 45 33.09 -6.96 25.52
C TYR A 45 34.37 -7.26 26.30
N HIS A 46 34.92 -8.45 26.08
CA HIS A 46 36.25 -8.85 26.54
C HIS A 46 37.21 -8.88 25.34
N HIS A 47 38.51 -8.67 25.57
CA HIS A 47 39.50 -9.23 24.64
C HIS A 47 39.30 -10.74 24.57
N LEU A 48 39.43 -11.34 23.39
CA LEU A 48 39.27 -12.79 23.22
C LEU A 48 40.21 -13.57 24.16
N ALA A 49 41.46 -13.12 24.28
CA ALA A 49 42.46 -13.73 25.18
C ALA A 49 42.01 -13.70 26.66
N CYS A 50 41.54 -12.54 27.13
CA CYS A 50 41.04 -12.41 28.51
C CYS A 50 39.82 -13.31 28.76
N ALA A 51 38.95 -13.48 27.77
CA ALA A 51 37.81 -14.37 27.88
C ALA A 51 38.25 -15.84 27.92
N LEU A 52 39.20 -16.24 27.08
CA LEU A 52 39.75 -17.60 27.06
C LEU A 52 40.54 -17.94 28.34
N GLU A 53 41.17 -16.98 28.99
CA GLU A 53 41.80 -17.19 30.30
C GLU A 53 40.77 -17.57 31.38
N ILE A 54 39.56 -17.02 31.30
CA ILE A 54 38.47 -17.30 32.24
C ILE A 54 37.80 -18.64 31.89
N TYR A 55 37.33 -18.78 30.65
CA TYR A 55 36.50 -19.90 30.22
C TYR A 55 37.30 -21.13 29.75
N LYS A 56 38.62 -21.01 29.62
CA LYS A 56 39.61 -22.06 29.27
C LYS A 56 39.49 -22.64 27.86
N THR A 57 38.29 -22.75 27.30
CA THR A 57 38.02 -23.34 25.98
C THR A 57 37.07 -22.45 25.18
N MET A 58 37.13 -22.55 23.85
CA MET A 58 36.22 -21.81 22.97
C MET A 58 34.76 -22.27 23.15
N ASP A 59 34.54 -23.56 23.37
CA ASP A 59 33.19 -24.11 23.55
C ASP A 59 32.54 -23.57 24.84
N ALA A 60 33.28 -23.52 25.95
CA ALA A 60 32.79 -22.93 27.19
C ALA A 60 32.53 -21.43 27.05
N LEU A 61 33.35 -20.72 26.26
CA LEU A 61 33.17 -19.30 25.97
C LEU A 61 31.93 -19.03 25.09
N LEU A 62 31.71 -19.83 24.05
CA LEU A 62 30.49 -19.75 23.23
C LEU A 62 29.24 -20.08 24.04
N ALA A 63 29.34 -21.05 24.97
CA ALA A 63 28.27 -21.37 25.90
C ALA A 63 27.98 -20.26 26.92
N SER A 64 28.95 -19.37 27.21
CA SER A 64 28.75 -18.23 28.11
C SER A 64 28.19 -17.01 27.41
N ALA A 65 28.14 -16.98 26.07
CA ALA A 65 27.64 -15.82 25.35
C ALA A 65 26.19 -15.48 25.74
N PRO A 66 25.81 -14.19 25.75
CA PRO A 66 24.42 -13.82 25.96
C PRO A 66 23.55 -14.36 24.80
N VAL A 67 22.25 -14.51 25.08
CA VAL A 67 21.29 -14.96 24.05
C VAL A 67 21.23 -13.92 22.94
N CYS A 68 21.22 -14.37 21.69
CA CYS A 68 21.10 -13.47 20.56
C CYS A 68 19.75 -12.74 20.62
N LYS A 69 19.77 -11.41 20.68
CA LYS A 69 18.55 -10.57 20.69
C LYS A 69 17.62 -10.83 19.49
N HIS A 70 18.18 -11.21 18.34
CA HIS A 70 17.39 -11.52 17.15
C HIS A 70 16.68 -12.89 17.30
N TRP A 71 17.41 -13.89 17.81
CA TRP A 71 16.86 -15.20 18.12
C TRP A 71 15.83 -15.17 19.25
N GLU A 72 16.13 -14.46 20.34
CA GLU A 72 15.25 -14.31 21.51
C GLU A 72 13.88 -13.73 21.12
N ARG A 73 13.88 -12.77 20.19
CA ARG A 73 12.69 -12.06 19.74
C ARG A 73 11.93 -12.76 18.62
N LEU A 74 12.64 -13.32 17.64
CA LEU A 74 12.03 -13.77 16.38
C LEU A 74 12.19 -15.27 16.11
N GLY A 75 13.02 -15.98 16.89
CA GLY A 75 13.39 -17.37 16.61
C GLY A 75 14.23 -17.55 15.35
N VAL A 76 14.72 -16.46 14.76
CA VAL A 76 15.56 -16.47 13.55
C VAL A 76 16.71 -15.46 13.67
N CYS A 77 17.90 -15.87 13.22
CA CYS A 77 19.09 -15.04 13.13
C CYS A 77 19.72 -15.22 11.74
N PHE A 78 20.01 -14.12 11.05
CA PHE A 78 20.62 -14.14 9.72
C PHE A 78 22.03 -14.76 9.70
N TYR A 79 22.73 -14.72 10.84
CA TYR A 79 24.06 -15.34 10.99
C TYR A 79 24.00 -16.83 11.29
N ARG A 80 22.82 -17.40 11.58
CA ARG A 80 22.59 -18.85 11.80
C ARG A 80 23.60 -19.47 12.78
N ASP A 81 24.29 -20.52 12.35
CA ASP A 81 25.36 -21.25 13.03
C ASP A 81 26.65 -20.46 13.21
N ARG A 82 26.85 -19.40 12.42
CA ARG A 82 28.00 -18.50 12.55
C ARG A 82 27.81 -17.44 13.65
N CYS A 83 26.63 -17.31 14.23
CA CYS A 83 26.37 -16.32 15.27
C CYS A 83 27.17 -16.65 16.55
N VAL A 84 27.98 -15.70 17.04
CA VAL A 84 28.71 -15.84 18.32
C VAL A 84 27.81 -15.81 19.56
N PHE A 85 26.54 -15.40 19.39
CA PHE A 85 25.55 -15.33 20.46
C PHE A 85 24.71 -16.61 20.50
N ARG A 86 24.22 -16.98 21.68
CA ARG A 86 23.49 -18.24 21.85
C ARG A 86 22.11 -18.22 21.20
N HIS A 87 21.75 -19.37 20.62
CA HIS A 87 20.46 -19.69 20.02
C HIS A 87 19.81 -20.89 20.73
N PRO A 88 19.30 -20.73 21.97
CA PRO A 88 18.70 -21.84 22.73
C PRO A 88 17.49 -22.42 21.98
N LYS A 89 17.41 -23.75 21.92
CA LYS A 89 16.32 -24.48 21.24
C LYS A 89 15.00 -24.33 21.99
N GLU A 90 15.07 -24.30 23.32
CA GLU A 90 13.93 -24.13 24.22
C GLU A 90 13.16 -22.85 23.91
N ARG A 91 13.88 -21.79 23.54
CA ARG A 91 13.26 -20.51 23.14
C ARG A 91 12.55 -20.60 21.78
N LEU A 92 13.09 -21.36 20.84
CA LEU A 92 12.44 -21.61 19.56
C LEU A 92 11.14 -22.42 19.76
N GLU A 93 11.20 -23.46 20.58
CA GLU A 93 10.03 -24.29 20.93
C GLU A 93 8.95 -23.49 21.68
N GLU A 94 9.35 -22.56 22.55
CA GLU A 94 8.43 -21.63 23.22
C GLU A 94 7.74 -20.71 22.21
N LEU A 95 8.49 -20.11 21.29
CA LEU A 95 7.95 -19.24 20.24
C LEU A 95 7.01 -20.01 19.29
N GLN A 96 7.33 -21.26 18.96
CA GLN A 96 6.47 -22.14 18.16
C GLN A 96 5.16 -22.46 18.88
N ARG A 97 5.22 -22.82 20.18
CA ARG A 97 4.02 -23.04 21.00
C ARG A 97 3.13 -21.80 21.08
N ILE A 98 3.73 -20.61 21.26
CA ILE A 98 2.99 -19.34 21.27
C ILE A 98 2.31 -19.09 19.91
N ALA A 99 3.02 -19.33 18.80
CA ALA A 99 2.47 -19.17 17.46
C ALA A 99 1.33 -20.15 17.17
N GLU A 100 1.46 -21.41 17.59
CA GLU A 100 0.42 -22.44 17.48
C GLU A 100 -0.82 -22.11 18.31
N GLN A 101 -0.65 -21.68 19.56
CA GLN A 101 -1.77 -21.23 20.41
C GLN A 101 -2.48 -20.01 19.80
N GLN A 102 -1.75 -19.06 19.23
CA GLN A 102 -2.34 -17.92 18.53
C GLN A 102 -3.06 -18.34 17.25
N ALA A 103 -2.50 -19.27 16.48
CA ALA A 103 -3.14 -19.84 15.31
C ALA A 103 -4.42 -20.60 15.68
N ALA A 104 -4.42 -21.35 16.79
CA ALA A 104 -5.57 -22.06 17.33
C ALA A 104 -6.67 -21.10 17.84
N LEU A 105 -6.30 -20.05 18.59
CA LEU A 105 -7.21 -18.97 19.00
C LEU A 105 -7.81 -18.21 17.80
N LYS A 106 -7.02 -18.03 16.74
CA LYS A 106 -7.45 -17.41 15.48
C LYS A 106 -8.37 -18.34 14.68
N ALA A 107 -8.11 -19.64 14.68
CA ALA A 107 -8.95 -20.66 14.05
C ALA A 107 -10.28 -20.88 14.81
N ALA A 108 -10.27 -20.79 16.13
CA ALA A 108 -11.46 -20.87 16.98
C ALA A 108 -12.36 -19.62 16.89
N ARG A 109 -11.82 -18.47 16.48
CA ARG A 109 -12.59 -17.23 16.18
C ARG A 109 -13.06 -17.15 14.71
N ARG A 110 -13.29 -18.29 14.06
CA ARG A 110 -13.91 -18.40 12.73
C ARG A 110 -15.40 -18.00 12.79
N THR A 111 -15.63 -16.67 12.83
CA THR A 111 -16.79 -15.92 12.29
C THR A 111 -16.66 -14.40 12.51
N THR A 112 -15.49 -13.87 12.88
CA THR A 112 -15.37 -12.46 13.36
C THR A 112 -14.24 -11.67 12.71
N ASN A 113 -14.10 -11.75 11.38
CA ASN A 113 -13.43 -10.63 10.69
C ASN A 113 -14.29 -9.35 10.82
N ASP A 114 -15.62 -9.43 10.97
CA ASP A 114 -16.50 -8.25 11.08
C ASP A 114 -16.34 -7.38 12.35
N VAL A 115 -15.73 -7.88 13.45
CA VAL A 115 -15.85 -7.20 14.76
C VAL A 115 -14.56 -6.49 15.19
N ARG A 116 -13.38 -6.88 14.69
CA ARG A 116 -12.10 -6.33 15.19
C ARG A 116 -11.67 -5.01 14.55
N CYS A 117 -12.39 -4.58 13.54
CA CYS A 117 -12.06 -3.37 12.80
C CYS A 117 -13.07 -2.25 13.04
N ILE A 118 -14.20 -2.52 13.69
CA ILE A 118 -15.28 -1.56 14.00
C ILE A 118 -15.02 -0.94 15.39
N GLU A 119 -14.36 0.21 15.42
CA GLU A 119 -14.24 1.03 16.63
C GLU A 119 -15.46 1.96 16.72
N ASN A 120 -16.33 1.73 17.71
CA ASN A 120 -17.45 2.61 18.02
C ASN A 120 -16.90 3.93 18.58
N ARG A 121 -17.16 5.04 17.88
CA ARG A 121 -16.64 6.37 18.24
C ARG A 121 -17.59 7.17 19.14
N GLY A 122 -18.66 6.55 19.63
CA GLY A 122 -19.68 7.15 20.47
C GLY A 122 -21.01 7.41 19.75
N PRO A 123 -22.06 7.82 20.49
CA PRO A 123 -23.40 8.04 19.96
C PRO A 123 -23.40 9.04 18.79
N GLY A 124 -24.12 8.72 17.71
CA GLY A 124 -24.21 9.56 16.52
C GLY A 124 -22.98 9.58 15.61
N LYS A 125 -21.86 8.91 15.98
CA LYS A 125 -20.67 8.81 15.14
C LYS A 125 -20.63 7.48 14.40
N ARG A 126 -20.36 7.52 13.09
CA ARG A 126 -20.16 6.30 12.29
C ARG A 126 -18.96 5.53 12.83
N ASN A 127 -19.16 4.23 13.06
CA ASN A 127 -18.09 3.31 13.45
C ASN A 127 -16.87 3.46 12.53
N ARG A 128 -15.67 3.52 13.11
CA ARG A 128 -14.42 3.52 12.33
C ARG A 128 -14.14 2.07 11.94
N VAL A 129 -14.03 1.80 10.64
CA VAL A 129 -13.67 0.48 10.10
C VAL A 129 -12.18 0.54 9.73
N ARG A 130 -11.31 -0.20 10.44
CA ARG A 130 -9.89 -0.33 10.09
C ARG A 130 -9.77 -1.12 8.80
N ASN A 131 -9.37 -0.44 7.73
CA ASN A 131 -9.45 -0.99 6.39
C ASN A 131 -8.09 -0.88 5.71
N ARG A 132 -7.33 -1.98 5.74
CA ARG A 132 -5.95 -2.01 5.26
C ARG A 132 -5.88 -2.69 3.89
N PHE A 133 -4.99 -2.19 3.02
CA PHE A 133 -4.58 -2.83 1.76
C PHE A 133 -5.70 -3.06 0.72
N ARG A 134 -6.68 -2.15 0.62
CA ARG A 134 -7.74 -2.22 -0.41
C ARG A 134 -7.17 -2.21 -1.82
N ALA A 135 -6.28 -1.27 -2.10
CA ALA A 135 -5.64 -1.12 -3.40
C ALA A 135 -4.88 -2.41 -3.79
N GLY A 136 -4.01 -2.90 -2.90
CA GLY A 136 -3.33 -4.17 -3.13
C GLY A 136 -4.27 -5.36 -3.31
N THR A 137 -5.43 -5.38 -2.65
CA THR A 137 -6.43 -6.44 -2.83
C THR A 137 -7.06 -6.40 -4.22
N LEU A 138 -7.46 -5.21 -4.67
CA LEU A 138 -7.98 -5.05 -6.03
C LEU A 138 -6.91 -5.36 -7.07
N ARG A 139 -5.67 -4.88 -6.89
CA ARG A 139 -4.54 -5.21 -7.78
C ARG A 139 -4.37 -6.71 -7.95
N ARG A 140 -4.23 -7.47 -6.85
CA ARG A 140 -4.06 -8.92 -6.91
C ARG A 140 -5.23 -9.62 -7.59
N TRP A 141 -6.45 -9.17 -7.30
CA TRP A 141 -7.65 -9.70 -7.93
C TRP A 141 -7.68 -9.46 -9.46
N LEU A 142 -7.20 -8.29 -9.93
CA LEU A 142 -6.99 -8.04 -11.35
C LEU A 142 -5.88 -8.92 -11.95
N LEU A 143 -4.77 -9.11 -11.22
CA LEU A 143 -3.68 -9.98 -11.67
C LEU A 143 -4.17 -11.43 -11.87
N ASP A 144 -5.00 -11.93 -10.96
CA ASP A 144 -5.62 -13.27 -11.06
C ASP A 144 -6.65 -13.35 -12.19
N GLY A 145 -7.48 -12.31 -12.36
CA GLY A 145 -8.61 -12.35 -13.30
C GLY A 145 -8.27 -11.97 -14.75
N VAL A 146 -7.29 -11.09 -14.95
CA VAL A 146 -6.92 -10.53 -16.27
C VAL A 146 -5.52 -10.98 -16.71
N GLY A 147 -4.61 -11.17 -15.76
CA GLY A 147 -3.21 -11.52 -16.04
C GLY A 147 -2.32 -10.31 -16.35
N GLU A 148 -1.04 -10.42 -16.00
CA GLU A 148 -0.06 -9.34 -16.20
C GLU A 148 0.10 -8.95 -17.66
N ASP A 149 0.16 -9.93 -18.56
CA ASP A 149 0.48 -9.69 -19.97
C ASP A 149 -0.58 -8.83 -20.66
N LEU A 150 -1.87 -9.06 -20.37
CA LEU A 150 -2.94 -8.23 -20.90
C LEU A 150 -2.87 -6.83 -20.27
N LEU A 151 -2.72 -6.74 -18.94
CA LEU A 151 -2.63 -5.46 -18.24
C LEU A 151 -1.44 -4.61 -18.71
N ARG A 152 -0.34 -5.20 -19.18
CA ARG A 152 0.82 -4.48 -19.74
C ARG A 152 0.60 -3.91 -21.14
N ARG A 153 -0.43 -4.33 -21.88
CA ARG A 153 -0.64 -3.90 -23.28
C ARG A 153 -0.96 -2.41 -23.37
N GLY A 154 -0.63 -1.84 -24.54
CA GLY A 154 -0.96 -0.45 -24.87
C GLY A 154 -0.40 0.53 -23.86
N THR A 155 -1.26 1.42 -23.34
CA THR A 155 -0.90 2.42 -22.32
C THR A 155 -1.05 1.88 -20.90
N GLY A 156 -1.46 0.61 -20.74
CA GLY A 156 -1.61 -0.06 -19.46
C GLY A 156 -2.93 0.25 -18.74
N VAL A 157 -2.88 0.27 -17.41
CA VAL A 157 -4.06 0.40 -16.55
C VAL A 157 -4.44 1.86 -16.34
N LEU A 158 -5.72 2.18 -16.56
CA LEU A 158 -6.29 3.49 -16.23
C LEU A 158 -6.96 3.43 -14.85
N ASP A 159 -6.39 4.12 -13.86
CA ASP A 159 -6.90 4.18 -12.48
C ASP A 159 -7.76 5.43 -12.28
N VAL A 160 -9.09 5.25 -12.34
CA VAL A 160 -10.08 6.34 -12.26
C VAL A 160 -10.39 6.67 -10.81
N ALA A 161 -10.32 7.97 -10.49
CA ALA A 161 -10.39 8.49 -9.12
C ALA A 161 -9.35 7.82 -8.21
N ALA A 162 -8.11 7.76 -8.71
CA ALA A 162 -6.96 7.10 -8.07
C ALA A 162 -6.63 7.59 -6.65
N GLY A 163 -7.20 8.72 -6.24
CA GLY A 163 -7.00 9.30 -4.93
C GLY A 163 -5.56 9.70 -4.67
N LYS A 164 -4.92 9.02 -3.72
CA LYS A 164 -3.50 9.26 -3.42
C LYS A 164 -2.57 8.64 -4.47
N GLY A 165 -3.08 7.79 -5.36
CA GLY A 165 -2.31 7.10 -6.41
C GLY A 165 -1.72 5.75 -5.98
N GLU A 166 -2.17 5.18 -4.85
CA GLU A 166 -1.65 3.92 -4.30
C GLU A 166 -1.74 2.77 -5.32
N LEU A 167 -2.90 2.57 -5.94
CA LEU A 167 -3.14 1.46 -6.85
C LEU A 167 -2.28 1.56 -8.12
N ALA A 168 -2.30 2.72 -8.80
CA ALA A 168 -1.41 3.00 -9.93
C ALA A 168 0.08 2.82 -9.57
N PHE A 169 0.51 3.30 -8.40
CA PHE A 169 1.88 3.14 -7.93
C PHE A 169 2.26 1.66 -7.74
N GLU A 170 1.37 0.86 -7.16
CA GLU A 170 1.59 -0.58 -6.98
C GLU A 170 1.73 -1.32 -8.32
N PHE A 171 0.87 -1.03 -9.31
CA PHE A 171 1.01 -1.63 -10.65
C PHE A 171 2.38 -1.32 -11.28
N VAL A 172 2.80 -0.05 -11.25
CA VAL A 172 4.06 0.40 -11.86
C VAL A 172 5.28 -0.20 -11.16
N ASN A 173 5.29 -0.26 -9.82
CA ASN A 173 6.49 -0.60 -9.07
C ASN A 173 6.59 -2.07 -8.67
N LEU A 174 5.45 -2.74 -8.44
CA LEU A 174 5.44 -4.11 -7.95
C LEU A 174 5.27 -5.12 -9.09
N ASN A 175 4.63 -4.71 -10.18
CA ASN A 175 4.40 -5.54 -11.35
C ASN A 175 5.06 -4.99 -12.62
N GLY A 176 5.40 -3.71 -12.69
CA GLY A 176 5.94 -3.12 -13.92
C GLY A 176 4.88 -3.02 -15.01
N ILE A 177 3.61 -2.94 -14.61
CA ILE A 177 2.47 -2.65 -15.45
C ILE A 177 2.36 -1.12 -15.55
N PRO A 178 2.39 -0.53 -16.77
CA PRO A 178 2.14 0.90 -16.93
C PRO A 178 0.77 1.26 -16.33
N ALA A 179 0.70 2.37 -15.62
CA ALA A 179 -0.57 2.84 -15.08
C ALA A 179 -0.64 4.36 -15.10
N THR A 180 -1.82 4.87 -15.46
CA THR A 180 -2.15 6.30 -15.48
C THR A 180 -3.26 6.58 -14.49
N ALA A 181 -3.01 7.50 -13.55
CA ALA A 181 -4.00 7.96 -12.59
C ALA A 181 -4.87 9.09 -13.21
N LEU A 182 -6.16 8.82 -13.40
CA LEU A 182 -7.16 9.82 -13.75
C LEU A 182 -7.77 10.38 -12.45
N GLU A 183 -7.22 11.48 -11.96
CA GLU A 183 -7.55 12.03 -10.65
C GLU A 183 -7.35 13.56 -10.62
N PRO A 184 -8.36 14.35 -10.22
CA PRO A 184 -8.23 15.81 -10.17
C PRO A 184 -7.26 16.33 -9.11
N ARG A 185 -6.95 15.54 -8.07
CA ARG A 185 -5.99 15.91 -7.02
C ARG A 185 -4.56 15.51 -7.36
N VAL A 186 -3.59 16.22 -6.80
CA VAL A 186 -2.18 15.81 -6.88
C VAL A 186 -1.97 14.50 -6.12
N LEU A 187 -1.25 13.55 -6.72
CA LEU A 187 -0.94 12.27 -6.10
C LEU A 187 -0.02 12.43 -4.88
N GLN A 188 -0.18 11.56 -3.88
CA GLN A 188 0.57 11.59 -2.63
C GLN A 188 1.37 10.30 -2.45
N LEU A 189 2.52 10.23 -3.13
CA LEU A 189 3.26 8.97 -3.32
C LEU A 189 4.47 8.79 -2.37
N GLN A 190 4.89 9.84 -1.65
CA GLN A 190 6.08 9.82 -0.78
C GLN A 190 6.12 8.64 0.18
N ARG A 191 4.97 8.30 0.77
CA ARG A 191 4.85 7.15 1.66
C ARG A 191 5.12 5.82 0.94
N HIS A 192 4.63 5.68 -0.29
CA HIS A 192 4.69 4.44 -1.07
C HIS A 192 6.10 4.24 -1.64
N VAL A 193 6.75 5.33 -2.04
CA VAL A 193 8.19 5.35 -2.37
C VAL A 193 9.01 4.82 -1.19
N LYS A 194 8.82 5.41 0.00
CA LYS A 194 9.48 4.96 1.24
C LYS A 194 9.17 3.50 1.59
N TRP A 195 7.96 3.03 1.29
CA TRP A 195 7.56 1.64 1.51
C TRP A 195 8.25 0.66 0.57
N LEU A 196 8.40 1.04 -0.70
CA LEU A 196 9.14 0.28 -1.71
C LEU A 196 10.63 0.20 -1.35
N GLU A 197 11.26 1.34 -1.05
CA GLU A 197 12.69 1.42 -0.67
C GLU A 197 13.02 0.57 0.56
N ARG A 198 12.10 0.52 1.53
CA ARG A 198 12.24 -0.29 2.76
C ARG A 198 11.79 -1.74 2.59
N GLY A 199 11.31 -2.12 1.41
CA GLY A 199 10.88 -3.48 1.09
C GLY A 199 9.59 -3.93 1.80
N TYR A 200 8.77 -3.02 2.33
CA TYR A 200 7.57 -3.36 3.10
C TYR A 200 6.56 -4.18 2.29
N TYR A 201 6.48 -3.97 0.97
CA TYR A 201 5.61 -4.76 0.08
C TYR A 201 5.96 -6.25 0.03
N ASN A 202 7.20 -6.64 0.40
CA ASN A 202 7.68 -8.02 0.34
C ASN A 202 7.70 -8.72 1.70
N TRP A 203 7.27 -8.04 2.78
CA TRP A 203 7.26 -8.61 4.12
C TRP A 203 6.25 -9.74 4.28
N ASN A 204 5.12 -9.66 3.55
CA ASN A 204 4.14 -10.72 3.56
C ASN A 204 4.51 -11.80 2.54
N ALA A 205 5.01 -12.94 3.03
CA ALA A 205 5.41 -14.08 2.20
C ALA A 205 4.30 -14.59 1.27
N VAL A 206 3.02 -14.46 1.66
CA VAL A 206 1.86 -14.89 0.84
C VAL A 206 1.71 -14.01 -0.40
N PHE A 207 1.84 -12.70 -0.23
CA PHE A 207 1.65 -11.75 -1.33
C PHE A 207 2.94 -11.44 -2.09
N LYS A 208 4.07 -11.94 -1.60
CA LYS A 208 5.37 -11.79 -2.24
C LYS A 208 5.35 -12.27 -3.69
N ALA A 209 4.65 -13.37 -3.98
CA ALA A 209 4.53 -13.94 -5.33
C ALA A 209 3.85 -13.00 -6.34
N TYR A 210 2.97 -12.10 -5.89
CA TYR A 210 2.32 -11.10 -6.75
C TYR A 210 3.20 -9.90 -7.08
N ASN A 211 4.38 -9.75 -6.46
CA ASN A 211 5.27 -8.62 -6.69
C ASN A 211 6.42 -9.06 -7.62
N THR A 212 6.10 -9.26 -8.89
CA THR A 212 7.02 -9.82 -9.90
C THR A 212 8.27 -8.97 -10.12
N MET A 213 8.19 -7.65 -9.96
CA MET A 213 9.34 -6.74 -10.09
C MET A 213 10.30 -6.76 -8.91
N THR A 214 9.83 -7.09 -7.71
CA THR A 214 10.66 -7.05 -6.50
C THR A 214 11.15 -8.43 -6.05
N THR A 215 10.69 -9.50 -6.70
CA THR A 215 10.92 -10.88 -6.24
C THR A 215 11.29 -11.87 -7.35
N GLY A 216 11.37 -11.41 -8.61
CA GLY A 216 11.68 -12.27 -9.77
C GLY A 216 13.11 -12.84 -9.79
N PRO A 217 13.36 -13.91 -10.59
CA PRO A 217 14.63 -14.61 -10.70
C PRO A 217 15.80 -13.76 -11.25
N HIS A 218 15.51 -12.55 -11.74
CA HIS A 218 16.47 -11.63 -12.33
C HIS A 218 17.12 -10.65 -11.35
N ARG A 219 16.76 -10.68 -10.06
CA ARG A 219 17.27 -9.72 -9.07
C ARG A 219 18.29 -10.40 -8.15
N SER A 220 19.57 -10.10 -8.32
CA SER A 220 20.59 -10.53 -7.36
C SER A 220 20.38 -9.79 -6.03
N PRO A 221 20.70 -10.42 -4.88
CA PRO A 221 20.65 -9.77 -3.56
C PRO A 221 21.50 -8.48 -3.45
N GLU A 222 22.45 -8.31 -4.37
CA GLU A 222 23.38 -7.18 -4.46
C GLU A 222 22.77 -5.94 -5.13
N GLN A 223 21.68 -6.10 -5.89
CA GLN A 223 20.95 -4.99 -6.48
C GLN A 223 20.06 -4.37 -5.39
N GLY A 224 20.43 -3.17 -4.91
CA GLY A 224 19.67 -2.37 -3.94
C GLY A 224 18.19 -2.19 -4.32
N PRO A 225 17.33 -1.62 -3.46
CA PRO A 225 15.90 -1.49 -3.75
C PRO A 225 15.66 -0.81 -5.10
N PRO A 226 14.63 -1.21 -5.87
CA PRO A 226 14.39 -0.62 -7.18
C PRO A 226 14.05 0.86 -7.01
N GLU A 227 14.60 1.70 -7.88
CA GLU A 227 14.25 3.11 -7.92
C GLU A 227 12.74 3.23 -8.17
N ALA A 228 12.06 4.01 -7.32
CA ALA A 228 10.63 4.16 -7.41
C ALA A 228 10.26 4.93 -8.68
N ARG A 229 9.42 4.33 -9.51
CA ARG A 229 8.85 4.96 -10.70
C ARG A 229 7.50 5.55 -10.36
N LEU A 230 7.26 6.78 -10.82
CA LEU A 230 6.01 7.48 -10.58
C LEU A 230 5.03 7.19 -11.73
N PRO A 231 3.75 6.91 -11.44
CA PRO A 231 2.74 6.74 -12.47
C PRO A 231 2.49 8.05 -13.21
N ASP A 232 2.07 7.94 -14.47
CA ASP A 232 1.57 9.08 -15.21
C ASP A 232 0.26 9.58 -14.56
N GLN A 233 0.02 10.88 -14.63
CA GLN A 233 -1.19 11.48 -14.09
C GLN A 233 -1.92 12.28 -15.16
N LEU A 234 -3.21 11.98 -15.30
CA LEU A 234 -4.18 12.75 -16.03
C LEU A 234 -5.05 13.54 -15.05
N ARG A 235 -4.69 14.79 -14.79
CA ARG A 235 -5.37 15.63 -13.80
C ARG A 235 -6.63 16.27 -14.38
N LEU A 236 -7.76 15.55 -14.27
CA LEU A 236 -9.06 15.96 -14.81
C LEU A 236 -10.19 15.76 -13.81
N VAL A 237 -11.21 16.61 -13.92
CA VAL A 237 -12.53 16.39 -13.28
C VAL A 237 -13.47 15.80 -14.31
N VAL A 238 -14.24 14.78 -13.94
CA VAL A 238 -15.30 14.25 -14.81
C VAL A 238 -16.37 15.33 -15.01
N THR A 239 -16.57 15.76 -16.26
CA THR A 239 -17.58 16.74 -16.65
C THR A 239 -18.52 16.17 -17.70
N PRO A 240 -19.76 16.69 -17.84
CA PRO A 240 -20.66 16.26 -18.91
C PRO A 240 -20.06 16.38 -20.32
N ALA A 241 -19.19 17.36 -20.55
CA ALA A 241 -18.49 17.54 -21.83
C ALA A 241 -17.49 16.40 -22.10
N LEU A 242 -16.75 15.94 -21.09
CA LEU A 242 -15.90 14.75 -21.23
C LEU A 242 -16.74 13.50 -21.49
N SER A 243 -17.85 13.31 -20.76
CA SER A 243 -18.76 12.18 -20.98
C SER A 243 -19.37 12.17 -22.37
N ALA A 244 -19.64 13.34 -22.94
CA ALA A 244 -20.13 13.47 -24.31
C ALA A 244 -19.12 13.02 -25.38
N CYS A 245 -17.83 12.86 -25.02
CA CYS A 245 -16.80 12.35 -25.93
C CYS A 245 -16.74 10.81 -25.98
N LEU A 246 -17.42 10.10 -25.08
CA LEU A 246 -17.39 8.62 -25.04
C LEU A 246 -17.80 7.93 -26.36
N PRO A 247 -18.82 8.40 -27.10
CA PRO A 247 -19.16 7.79 -28.40
C PRO A 247 -18.03 7.91 -29.43
N ALA A 248 -17.33 9.06 -29.47
CA ALA A 248 -16.18 9.25 -30.36
C ALA A 248 -15.01 8.34 -29.95
N LEU A 249 -14.80 8.15 -28.64
CA LEU A 249 -13.78 7.26 -28.11
C LEU A 249 -14.08 5.79 -28.47
N ALA A 250 -15.35 5.39 -28.37
CA ALA A 250 -15.81 4.06 -28.75
C ALA A 250 -15.66 3.79 -30.25
N LEU A 251 -15.95 4.78 -31.10
CA LEU A 251 -15.74 4.68 -32.54
C LEU A 251 -14.26 4.51 -32.86
N ALA A 252 -13.42 5.39 -32.32
CA ALA A 252 -11.97 5.37 -32.53
C ALA A 252 -11.33 4.04 -32.10
N ARG A 253 -11.77 3.47 -30.96
CA ARG A 253 -11.30 2.18 -30.47
C ARG A 253 -11.66 1.02 -31.40
N ARG A 254 -12.83 1.06 -32.06
CA ARG A 254 -13.28 0.03 -33.01
C ARG A 254 -12.59 0.11 -34.35
N GLU A 255 -12.41 1.33 -34.88
CA GLU A 255 -11.78 1.55 -36.18
C GLU A 255 -10.27 1.25 -36.14
N GLY A 256 -9.60 1.65 -35.05
CA GLY A 256 -8.17 1.49 -34.89
C GLY A 256 -7.34 2.29 -35.91
N GLY A 257 -6.02 2.21 -35.80
CA GLY A 257 -5.09 2.88 -36.71
C GLY A 257 -4.81 4.36 -36.38
N PRO A 258 -3.95 5.02 -37.19
CA PRO A 258 -3.39 6.33 -36.87
C PRO A 258 -4.40 7.48 -36.96
N GLU A 259 -5.37 7.44 -37.88
CA GLU A 259 -6.41 8.49 -37.99
C GLU A 259 -7.40 8.45 -36.82
N ALA A 260 -7.85 7.25 -36.43
CA ALA A 260 -8.71 7.04 -35.27
C ALA A 260 -8.03 7.42 -33.94
N SER A 261 -6.69 7.39 -33.91
CA SER A 261 -5.90 7.78 -32.75
C SER A 261 -5.86 9.30 -32.52
N ARG A 262 -6.33 10.10 -33.47
CA ARG A 262 -6.34 11.56 -33.37
C ARG A 262 -7.50 12.06 -32.51
N ALA A 263 -7.22 12.99 -31.60
CA ALA A 263 -8.25 13.58 -30.77
C ALA A 263 -9.22 14.45 -31.61
N PRO A 264 -10.54 14.31 -31.43
CA PRO A 264 -11.52 15.18 -32.07
C PRO A 264 -11.50 16.59 -31.45
N ALA A 265 -11.88 17.62 -32.20
CA ALA A 265 -11.90 19.01 -31.71
C ALA A 265 -12.71 19.18 -30.41
N ALA A 266 -13.85 18.48 -30.30
CA ALA A 266 -14.68 18.48 -29.09
C ALA A 266 -13.94 17.94 -27.86
N TRP A 267 -13.02 16.98 -28.03
CA TRP A 267 -12.17 16.49 -26.95
C TRP A 267 -11.19 17.56 -26.48
N HIS A 268 -10.53 18.29 -27.39
CA HIS A 268 -9.59 19.36 -27.01
C HIS A 268 -10.26 20.41 -26.11
N GLU A 269 -11.47 20.83 -26.48
CA GLU A 269 -12.25 21.80 -25.70
C GLU A 269 -12.66 21.22 -24.33
N ALA A 270 -13.25 20.02 -24.32
CA ALA A 270 -13.69 19.36 -23.09
C ALA A 270 -12.52 19.06 -22.14
N PHE A 271 -11.40 18.60 -22.67
CA PHE A 271 -10.16 18.33 -21.94
C PHE A 271 -9.61 19.60 -21.30
N GLY A 272 -9.49 20.70 -22.07
CA GLY A 272 -9.02 21.98 -21.57
C GLY A 272 -9.88 22.49 -20.41
N ALA A 273 -11.20 22.48 -20.58
CA ALA A 273 -12.15 22.93 -19.55
C ALA A 273 -12.12 22.04 -18.29
N ALA A 274 -12.07 20.71 -18.46
CA ALA A 274 -12.01 19.77 -17.34
C ALA A 274 -10.69 19.84 -16.58
N ARG A 275 -9.57 20.06 -17.28
CA ARG A 275 -8.25 20.27 -16.69
C ARG A 275 -8.22 21.56 -15.88
N MET A 276 -8.65 22.69 -16.46
CA MET A 276 -8.72 23.97 -15.73
C MET A 276 -9.46 23.83 -14.41
N ARG A 277 -10.65 23.21 -14.43
CA ARG A 277 -11.42 22.94 -13.20
C ARG A 277 -10.65 22.06 -12.20
N ALA A 278 -9.91 21.05 -12.66
CA ALA A 278 -9.13 20.20 -11.77
C ALA A 278 -8.01 20.96 -11.03
N PHE A 279 -7.42 21.97 -11.68
CA PHE A 279 -6.40 22.83 -11.07
C PHE A 279 -6.98 23.78 -10.03
N ASP A 280 -8.22 24.23 -10.22
CA ASP A 280 -8.94 25.09 -9.28
C ASP A 280 -9.49 24.34 -8.06
N LEU A 281 -9.41 23.00 -8.00
CA LEU A 281 -9.98 22.23 -6.90
C LEU A 281 -8.96 21.90 -5.81
N ARG A 282 -9.43 21.91 -4.56
CA ARG A 282 -8.74 21.46 -3.35
C ARG A 282 -9.60 20.53 -2.54
N TRP A 283 -8.96 19.60 -1.85
CA TRP A 283 -9.64 18.74 -0.91
C TRP A 283 -9.73 19.42 0.45
N THR A 284 -10.95 19.65 0.92
CA THR A 284 -11.25 20.20 2.24
C THR A 284 -11.94 19.15 3.11
N HIS A 285 -12.23 19.48 4.37
CA HIS A 285 -13.03 18.63 5.25
C HIS A 285 -14.47 18.43 4.75
N LYS A 286 -14.96 19.30 3.86
CA LYS A 286 -16.27 19.20 3.18
C LYS A 286 -16.20 18.45 1.84
N GLY A 287 -15.02 17.96 1.44
CA GLY A 287 -14.80 17.29 0.16
C GLY A 287 -14.06 18.17 -0.84
N LEU A 288 -14.23 17.91 -2.13
CA LEU A 288 -13.53 18.63 -3.20
C LEU A 288 -14.22 19.98 -3.46
N GLN A 289 -13.54 21.09 -3.18
CA GLN A 289 -14.07 22.46 -3.32
C GLN A 289 -13.16 23.35 -4.18
N PRO A 290 -13.71 24.38 -4.85
CA PRO A 290 -12.91 25.38 -5.55
C PRO A 290 -11.98 26.17 -4.61
N ASP A 291 -10.81 26.57 -5.12
CA ASP A 291 -9.77 27.31 -4.40
C ASP A 291 -10.30 28.59 -3.73
N HIS A 292 -11.29 29.25 -4.34
CA HIS A 292 -11.89 30.48 -3.81
C HIS A 292 -12.89 30.26 -2.66
N GLU A 293 -13.47 29.07 -2.53
CA GLU A 293 -14.38 28.71 -1.44
C GLU A 293 -13.65 28.06 -0.25
N ALA A 294 -12.45 27.52 -0.48
CA ALA A 294 -11.62 26.90 0.55
C ALA A 294 -10.91 27.92 1.48
N GLY A 295 -10.97 29.22 1.16
CA GLY A 295 -10.20 30.29 1.80
C GLY A 295 -10.93 31.15 2.84
N VAL A 296 -12.12 30.77 3.32
CA VAL A 296 -12.86 31.57 4.32
C VAL A 296 -13.36 30.68 5.45
N GLU A 297 -12.46 30.32 6.37
CA GLU A 297 -12.76 29.98 7.77
C GLU A 297 -11.41 29.94 8.50
N GLU A 298 -10.96 31.10 9.02
CA GLU A 298 -9.95 31.13 10.08
C GLU A 298 -10.53 30.39 11.29
N VAL A 299 -10.04 29.17 11.53
CA VAL A 299 -10.33 28.46 12.77
C VAL A 299 -9.39 29.04 13.82
N GLU A 300 -9.91 29.92 14.68
CA GLU A 300 -9.29 30.24 15.97
C GLU A 300 -9.13 28.94 16.75
N VAL A 301 -7.89 28.45 16.86
CA VAL A 301 -7.55 27.34 17.74
C VAL A 301 -7.35 27.91 19.14
N ALA A 302 -8.39 27.85 19.97
CA ALA A 302 -8.27 28.04 21.41
C ALA A 302 -7.41 26.91 21.98
N ILE A 303 -6.19 27.26 22.40
CA ILE A 303 -5.31 26.38 23.18
C ILE A 303 -5.82 26.43 24.62
N GLU A 304 -6.58 25.42 25.03
CA GLU A 304 -6.81 25.15 26.45
C GLU A 304 -5.79 24.12 26.92
N ASP A 305 -4.78 24.61 27.63
CA ASP A 305 -3.82 23.82 28.39
C ASP A 305 -4.56 23.04 29.50
N LYS A 306 -4.40 21.72 29.51
CA LYS A 306 -4.55 20.92 30.73
C LYS A 306 -3.38 19.97 30.88
N GLU A 307 -2.41 20.45 31.65
CA GLU A 307 -1.47 19.62 32.40
C GLU A 307 -2.24 18.75 33.41
N GLY A 308 -1.76 17.52 33.60
CA GLY A 308 -2.29 16.57 34.58
C GLY A 308 -1.50 15.27 34.57
N SER A 309 -0.52 15.20 35.46
CA SER A 309 0.45 14.14 35.68
C SER A 309 -0.13 12.91 36.40
N GLU A 310 0.69 11.84 36.40
CA GLU A 310 0.69 10.63 37.25
C GLU A 310 -0.11 9.41 36.74
N SER A 311 0.21 8.16 37.10
CA SER A 311 1.45 7.36 37.04
C SER A 311 1.04 5.88 37.24
N ILE A 312 1.92 4.95 36.83
CA ILE A 312 2.09 3.57 37.35
C ILE A 312 1.22 2.39 36.79
N ALA A 313 2.00 1.47 36.20
CA ALA A 313 2.00 -0.01 36.22
C ALA A 313 0.98 -0.88 35.44
N GLU A 314 1.61 -1.71 34.59
CA GLU A 314 1.44 -3.17 34.45
C GLU A 314 0.04 -3.74 34.24
N GLN A 315 -0.19 -4.32 33.07
CA GLN A 315 -0.21 -5.78 32.89
C GLN A 315 -0.42 -6.15 31.42
N LEU A 316 0.45 -7.07 30.96
CA LEU A 316 0.22 -8.11 29.96
C LEU A 316 -0.71 -7.79 28.78
N ASP A 317 -0.13 -7.63 27.58
CA ASP A 317 -0.80 -8.17 26.40
C ASP A 317 0.13 -8.48 25.22
N GLY A 318 0.09 -9.76 24.84
CA GLY A 318 0.04 -10.28 23.47
C GLY A 318 0.97 -9.70 22.39
N VAL A 319 1.96 -10.52 22.03
CA VAL A 319 2.57 -10.65 20.69
C VAL A 319 1.84 -9.88 19.58
N ARG A 320 2.45 -8.78 19.15
CA ARG A 320 2.21 -8.26 17.81
C ARG A 320 2.94 -9.19 16.85
N LEU A 321 2.18 -9.96 16.06
CA LEU A 321 2.63 -10.27 14.70
C LEU A 321 3.09 -8.93 14.10
N ALA A 322 4.25 -8.91 13.46
CA ALA A 322 4.73 -7.70 12.81
C ALA A 322 3.79 -7.36 11.65
N ASP A 323 2.67 -6.74 11.98
CA ASP A 323 1.92 -5.88 11.10
C ASP A 323 2.95 -4.89 10.56
N GLY A 324 3.17 -4.92 9.25
CA GLY A 324 3.79 -3.77 8.57
C GLY A 324 3.09 -2.49 9.05
N PRO A 325 3.79 -1.36 9.14
CA PRO A 325 3.30 -0.18 9.84
C PRO A 325 1.90 0.18 9.34
N GLY A 326 0.90 -0.07 10.19
CA GLY A 326 -0.50 0.23 9.90
C GLY A 326 -0.68 1.73 9.70
N ASP A 327 -1.69 2.09 8.92
CA ASP A 327 -2.03 3.45 8.49
C ASP A 327 -2.29 4.49 9.60
N ASP A 328 -2.12 4.16 10.89
CA ASP A 328 -2.71 4.90 12.01
C ASP A 328 -1.71 5.44 13.05
N ALA A 329 -0.43 5.66 12.71
CA ALA A 329 0.35 6.62 13.50
C ALA A 329 -0.09 8.03 13.08
N ALA A 330 -1.15 8.53 13.73
CA ALA A 330 -1.55 9.92 13.66
C ALA A 330 -0.39 10.80 14.14
N VAL A 331 0.34 11.36 13.17
CA VAL A 331 1.12 12.59 13.39
C VAL A 331 0.10 13.72 13.24
N PRO A 332 0.09 14.73 14.13
CA PRO A 332 -0.84 15.85 13.99
C PRO A 332 -0.68 16.45 12.60
N GLU A 333 -1.77 16.49 11.83
CA GLU A 333 -1.86 17.22 10.57
C GLU A 333 -1.77 18.71 10.89
N ALA A 334 -0.54 19.21 11.05
CA ALA A 334 -0.26 20.61 10.88
C ALA A 334 -0.54 20.92 9.40
N GLY A 335 -1.42 21.89 9.16
CA GLY A 335 -1.63 22.47 7.84
C GLY A 335 -0.30 22.93 7.29
N THR A 336 0.31 22.12 6.44
CA THR A 336 1.52 22.50 5.72
C THR A 336 1.37 21.94 4.32
N THR A 337 1.38 22.85 3.37
CA THR A 337 1.46 22.63 1.93
C THR A 337 2.72 21.80 1.63
N ALA A 338 2.62 20.48 1.75
CA ALA A 338 3.69 19.59 1.33
C ALA A 338 3.97 19.85 -0.16
N PRO A 339 5.23 20.03 -0.58
CA PRO A 339 5.55 20.22 -1.98
C PRO A 339 5.08 18.99 -2.77
N ALA A 340 4.37 19.22 -3.87
CA ALA A 340 3.95 18.18 -4.78
C ALA A 340 5.15 17.30 -5.15
N SER A 341 5.01 15.98 -5.03
CA SER A 341 6.02 15.07 -5.58
C SER A 341 6.05 15.28 -7.09
N PRO A 342 7.22 15.26 -7.76
CA PRO A 342 7.29 15.46 -9.20
C PRO A 342 6.49 14.36 -9.91
N VAL A 343 5.26 14.65 -10.32
CA VAL A 343 4.38 13.70 -11.02
C VAL A 343 4.57 13.84 -12.52
N ASN A 344 4.47 12.72 -13.25
CA ASN A 344 4.49 12.73 -14.71
C ASN A 344 3.12 13.17 -15.24
N LEU A 345 2.89 14.50 -15.30
CA LEU A 345 1.63 15.04 -15.78
C LEU A 345 1.49 14.89 -17.30
N ILE A 346 0.35 14.38 -17.74
CA ILE A 346 -0.09 14.41 -19.13
C ILE A 346 -0.89 15.71 -19.34
N GLU A 347 -0.26 16.69 -19.98
CA GLU A 347 -0.85 18.02 -20.19
C GLU A 347 -1.44 18.21 -21.59
N ASP A 348 -0.99 17.38 -22.53
CA ASP A 348 -1.40 17.44 -23.93
C ASP A 348 -2.69 16.64 -24.17
N ALA A 349 -3.67 17.26 -24.83
CA ALA A 349 -4.98 16.67 -25.07
C ALA A 349 -4.89 15.46 -26.01
N GLU A 350 -4.00 15.49 -26.99
CA GLU A 350 -3.80 14.41 -27.95
C GLU A 350 -3.20 13.18 -27.25
N ARG A 351 -2.14 13.37 -26.46
CA ARG A 351 -1.57 12.32 -25.61
C ARG A 351 -2.58 11.78 -24.59
N ALA A 352 -3.42 12.63 -24.01
CA ALA A 352 -4.49 12.20 -23.11
C ALA A 352 -5.49 11.28 -23.81
N TRP A 353 -5.94 11.66 -25.01
CA TRP A 353 -6.83 10.85 -25.84
C TRP A 353 -6.22 9.49 -26.18
N GLN A 354 -4.98 9.48 -26.65
CA GLN A 354 -4.23 8.25 -26.95
C GLN A 354 -4.02 7.38 -25.71
N THR A 355 -3.83 7.99 -24.54
CA THR A 355 -3.70 7.27 -23.26
C THR A 355 -4.99 6.55 -22.90
N LEU A 356 -6.15 7.19 -23.07
CA LEU A 356 -7.45 6.55 -22.86
C LEU A 356 -7.72 5.46 -23.90
N LEU A 357 -7.50 5.77 -25.18
CA LEU A 357 -7.70 4.83 -26.28
C LEU A 357 -6.81 3.59 -26.18
N GLY A 358 -5.58 3.74 -25.66
CA GLY A 358 -4.61 2.66 -25.59
C GLY A 358 -4.72 1.79 -24.35
N CYS A 359 -5.61 2.10 -23.39
CA CYS A 359 -5.59 1.40 -22.11
C CYS A 359 -5.97 -0.08 -22.28
N SER A 360 -5.39 -0.91 -21.43
CA SER A 360 -5.63 -2.36 -21.37
C SER A 360 -6.74 -2.73 -20.38
N ALA A 361 -6.94 -1.91 -19.35
CA ALA A 361 -8.00 -2.07 -18.37
C ALA A 361 -8.34 -0.74 -17.70
N VAL A 362 -9.59 -0.64 -17.22
CA VAL A 362 -10.06 0.47 -16.38
C VAL A 362 -10.30 -0.03 -14.96
N VAL A 363 -9.71 0.62 -13.97
CA VAL A 363 -9.86 0.26 -12.55
C VAL A 363 -10.30 1.46 -11.73
N ALA A 364 -11.03 1.21 -10.66
CA ALA A 364 -11.42 2.27 -9.75
C ALA A 364 -11.73 1.71 -8.35
N MET A 365 -10.96 2.14 -7.34
CA MET A 365 -11.18 1.75 -5.93
C MET A 365 -11.93 2.87 -5.20
N HIS A 366 -13.21 2.64 -4.88
CA HIS A 366 -14.07 3.61 -4.20
C HIS A 366 -14.13 4.98 -4.90
N PRO A 367 -14.47 5.05 -6.20
CA PRO A 367 -14.38 6.28 -7.00
C PRO A 367 -15.50 7.31 -6.75
N ASP A 368 -16.25 7.19 -5.64
CA ASP A 368 -17.31 8.13 -5.25
C ASP A 368 -18.22 8.55 -6.42
N GLN A 369 -18.32 9.85 -6.74
CA GLN A 369 -19.16 10.38 -7.82
C GLN A 369 -18.73 9.91 -9.23
N ALA A 370 -17.48 9.48 -9.41
CA ALA A 370 -16.96 9.03 -10.70
C ALA A 370 -17.26 7.54 -10.98
N THR A 371 -17.90 6.82 -10.06
CA THR A 371 -18.18 5.37 -10.21
C THR A 371 -18.87 5.02 -11.53
N GLU A 372 -19.98 5.69 -11.84
CA GLU A 372 -20.73 5.41 -13.07
C GLU A 372 -19.91 5.72 -14.32
N PHE A 373 -19.20 6.86 -14.31
CA PHE A 373 -18.35 7.26 -15.42
C PHE A 373 -17.21 6.28 -15.68
N ALA A 374 -16.60 5.70 -14.63
CA ALA A 374 -15.57 4.68 -14.79
C ALA A 374 -16.11 3.44 -15.53
N VAL A 375 -17.34 3.02 -15.23
CA VAL A 375 -18.02 1.92 -15.94
C VAL A 375 -18.33 2.32 -17.38
N ASP A 376 -18.94 3.49 -17.60
CA ASP A 376 -19.29 3.96 -18.96
C ASP A 376 -18.06 4.12 -19.85
N LEU A 377 -16.95 4.62 -19.30
CA LEU A 377 -15.67 4.72 -19.99
C LEU A 377 -15.13 3.35 -20.40
N ALA A 378 -15.17 2.37 -19.49
CA ALA A 378 -14.72 1.02 -19.79
C ALA A 378 -15.57 0.34 -20.88
N LEU A 379 -16.89 0.52 -20.83
CA LEU A 379 -17.82 0.01 -21.84
C LEU A 379 -17.58 0.67 -23.20
N ALA A 380 -17.35 1.99 -23.23
CA ALA A 380 -17.02 2.71 -24.46
C ALA A 380 -15.72 2.20 -25.10
N LEU A 381 -14.69 1.92 -24.30
CA LEU A 381 -13.39 1.42 -24.75
C LEU A 381 -13.36 -0.09 -25.03
N ASP A 382 -14.48 -0.78 -24.80
CA ASP A 382 -14.57 -2.23 -24.73
C ASP A 382 -13.43 -2.87 -23.91
N ALA A 383 -13.02 -2.21 -22.82
CA ALA A 383 -11.90 -2.63 -22.01
C ALA A 383 -12.40 -3.53 -20.86
N PRO A 384 -11.59 -4.53 -20.43
CA PRO A 384 -11.73 -5.14 -19.12
C PRO A 384 -11.79 -4.07 -18.02
N PHE A 385 -12.64 -4.26 -17.02
CA PHE A 385 -12.69 -3.33 -15.90
C PHE A 385 -13.01 -3.98 -14.57
N ALA A 386 -12.62 -3.28 -13.50
CA ALA A 386 -12.95 -3.61 -12.13
C ALA A 386 -13.15 -2.33 -11.30
N VAL A 387 -14.39 -2.08 -10.89
CA VAL A 387 -14.81 -0.87 -10.17
C VAL A 387 -15.42 -1.27 -8.83
N VAL A 388 -14.94 -0.68 -7.73
CA VAL A 388 -15.44 -0.95 -6.38
C VAL A 388 -16.33 0.22 -5.92
N PRO A 389 -17.66 0.18 -6.14
CA PRO A 389 -18.57 1.23 -5.68
C PRO A 389 -18.64 1.31 -4.15
N CYS A 390 -18.69 2.54 -3.62
CA CYS A 390 -18.82 2.83 -2.18
C CYS A 390 -20.08 3.62 -1.81
N CYS A 391 -20.38 4.66 -2.59
CA CYS A 391 -21.35 5.71 -2.27
C CYS A 391 -22.28 5.94 -3.46
N VAL A 392 -23.57 6.11 -3.19
CA VAL A 392 -24.62 6.20 -4.24
C VAL A 392 -24.75 7.63 -4.80
N TYR A 393 -24.53 8.64 -3.96
CA TYR A 393 -24.72 10.05 -4.30
C TYR A 393 -26.10 10.35 -4.93
N ALA A 394 -27.17 9.78 -4.34
CA ALA A 394 -28.53 9.86 -4.89
C ALA A 394 -29.06 11.29 -5.07
N SER A 395 -28.57 12.24 -4.25
CA SER A 395 -28.89 13.67 -4.37
C SER A 395 -28.20 14.32 -5.57
N ASP A 396 -26.95 13.95 -5.85
CA ASP A 396 -26.16 14.48 -6.98
C ASP A 396 -26.60 13.85 -8.31
N PHE A 397 -27.10 12.61 -8.26
CA PHE A 397 -27.54 11.85 -9.43
C PHE A 397 -29.03 11.48 -9.38
N PRO A 398 -29.95 12.47 -9.28
CA PRO A 398 -31.36 12.22 -9.06
C PRO A 398 -32.07 11.58 -10.25
N ARG A 399 -31.39 11.50 -11.41
CA ARG A 399 -31.88 10.93 -12.68
C ARG A 399 -31.54 9.45 -12.88
N ARG A 400 -30.70 8.83 -12.03
CA ARG A 400 -30.43 7.39 -12.12
C ARG A 400 -31.71 6.58 -11.91
N ARG A 401 -31.98 5.63 -12.81
CA ARG A 401 -33.17 4.76 -12.77
C ARG A 401 -32.77 3.33 -13.04
N LEU A 402 -33.34 2.40 -12.28
CA LEU A 402 -33.32 0.97 -12.59
C LEU A 402 -34.16 0.69 -13.85
N PRO A 403 -34.00 -0.48 -14.50
CA PRO A 403 -34.81 -0.86 -15.67
C PRO A 403 -36.32 -0.84 -15.43
N ASP A 404 -36.76 -1.06 -14.19
CA ASP A 404 -38.16 -0.99 -13.77
C ASP A 404 -38.67 0.44 -13.48
N GLY A 405 -37.82 1.45 -13.69
CA GLY A 405 -38.15 2.87 -13.47
C GLY A 405 -37.99 3.37 -12.03
N ARG A 406 -37.60 2.52 -11.06
CA ARG A 406 -37.32 2.97 -9.69
C ARG A 406 -36.09 3.86 -9.63
N ARG A 407 -36.07 4.81 -8.68
CA ARG A 407 -34.89 5.66 -8.42
C ARG A 407 -33.79 4.85 -7.73
N VAL A 408 -32.55 5.10 -8.11
CA VAL A 408 -31.38 4.52 -7.44
C VAL A 408 -31.08 5.33 -6.17
N THR A 409 -31.40 4.80 -5.00
CA THR A 409 -31.21 5.51 -3.72
C THR A 409 -30.43 4.70 -2.69
N SER A 410 -30.41 3.37 -2.82
CA SER A 410 -29.63 2.48 -1.96
C SER A 410 -28.37 1.97 -2.66
N TYR A 411 -27.48 1.36 -1.86
CA TYR A 411 -26.27 0.74 -2.39
C TYR A 411 -26.58 -0.43 -3.32
N ASP A 412 -27.58 -1.24 -2.97
CA ASP A 412 -27.97 -2.41 -3.76
C ASP A 412 -28.63 -1.96 -5.07
N ASP A 413 -29.49 -0.93 -5.05
CA ASP A 413 -30.01 -0.34 -6.29
C ASP A 413 -28.87 0.16 -7.19
N PHE A 414 -27.78 0.65 -6.60
CA PHE A 414 -26.65 1.15 -7.38
C PHE A 414 -25.86 0.01 -8.02
N LEU A 415 -25.69 -1.12 -7.33
CA LEU A 415 -25.10 -2.33 -7.91
C LEU A 415 -25.96 -2.89 -9.05
N ASP A 416 -27.28 -2.96 -8.85
CA ASP A 416 -28.24 -3.40 -9.87
C ASP A 416 -28.23 -2.46 -11.08
N TYR A 417 -28.19 -1.15 -10.83
CA TYR A 417 -28.10 -0.12 -11.86
C TYR A 417 -26.84 -0.25 -12.72
N LEU A 418 -25.67 -0.45 -12.10
CA LEU A 418 -24.42 -0.62 -12.83
C LEU A 418 -24.42 -1.94 -13.62
N SER A 419 -24.94 -3.03 -13.03
CA SER A 419 -25.02 -4.34 -13.68
C SER A 419 -25.97 -4.34 -14.88
N ALA A 420 -27.01 -3.50 -14.85
CA ALA A 420 -27.95 -3.37 -15.96
C ALA A 420 -27.36 -2.66 -17.21
N LYS A 421 -26.17 -2.04 -17.11
CA LYS A 421 -25.56 -1.32 -18.24
C LYS A 421 -25.03 -2.25 -19.33
N ASP A 422 -24.65 -3.48 -18.99
CA ASP A 422 -24.18 -4.50 -19.94
C ASP A 422 -24.38 -5.90 -19.33
N PRO A 423 -24.97 -6.87 -20.07
CA PRO A 423 -25.28 -8.20 -19.54
C PRO A 423 -24.07 -9.04 -19.15
N ALA A 424 -22.86 -8.70 -19.63
CA ALA A 424 -21.62 -9.37 -19.26
C ALA A 424 -21.00 -8.83 -17.95
N ILE A 425 -21.58 -7.78 -17.35
CA ILE A 425 -21.13 -7.26 -16.06
C ILE A 425 -21.46 -8.27 -14.96
N GLN A 426 -20.46 -8.52 -14.12
CA GLN A 426 -20.53 -9.41 -12.98
C GLN A 426 -20.18 -8.67 -11.68
N ILE A 427 -20.57 -9.26 -10.55
CA ILE A 427 -20.24 -8.76 -9.22
C ILE A 427 -19.50 -9.85 -8.44
N ALA A 428 -18.36 -9.49 -7.86
CA ALA A 428 -17.63 -10.34 -6.91
C ALA A 428 -17.45 -9.64 -5.56
N THR A 429 -17.13 -10.41 -4.52
CA THR A 429 -16.80 -9.90 -3.19
C THR A 429 -15.30 -9.96 -2.98
N LEU A 430 -14.66 -8.82 -2.71
CA LEU A 430 -13.24 -8.75 -2.40
C LEU A 430 -12.99 -9.03 -0.90
N PRO A 431 -11.84 -9.65 -0.53
CA PRO A 431 -11.55 -10.07 0.84
C PRO A 431 -11.06 -8.90 1.72
N PHE A 432 -11.85 -7.83 1.81
CA PHE A 432 -11.67 -6.73 2.76
C PHE A 432 -13.03 -6.24 3.27
N GLU A 433 -13.03 -5.42 4.32
CA GLU A 433 -14.25 -4.97 4.99
C GLU A 433 -14.89 -3.72 4.38
N GLY A 434 -16.15 -3.45 4.75
CA GLY A 434 -16.89 -2.28 4.27
C GLY A 434 -17.44 -2.50 2.86
N LYS A 435 -17.33 -1.49 2.00
CA LYS A 435 -17.84 -1.57 0.62
C LYS A 435 -16.87 -2.37 -0.24
N ASN A 436 -17.10 -3.68 -0.32
CA ASN A 436 -16.15 -4.64 -0.87
C ASN A 436 -16.66 -5.38 -2.11
N LYS A 437 -17.80 -4.97 -2.65
CA LYS A 437 -18.29 -5.49 -3.93
C LYS A 437 -17.52 -4.83 -5.07
N VAL A 438 -17.00 -5.65 -5.98
CA VAL A 438 -16.40 -5.19 -7.24
C VAL A 438 -17.37 -5.51 -8.37
N VAL A 439 -17.71 -4.49 -9.15
CA VAL A 439 -18.44 -4.59 -10.41
C VAL A 439 -17.40 -4.69 -11.51
N TYR A 440 -17.47 -5.72 -12.35
CA TYR A 440 -16.41 -6.02 -13.29
C TYR A 440 -16.94 -6.63 -14.58
N ARG A 441 -16.13 -6.55 -15.64
CA ARG A 441 -16.34 -7.25 -16.90
C ARG A 441 -14.98 -7.60 -17.48
N TRP A 442 -14.79 -8.87 -17.81
CA TRP A 442 -13.62 -9.32 -18.57
C TRP A 442 -13.95 -9.27 -20.06
N CYS A 443 -12.94 -9.05 -20.92
CA CYS A 443 -13.19 -9.00 -22.35
C CYS A 443 -13.68 -10.38 -22.85
N SER A 444 -14.66 -10.36 -23.76
CA SER A 444 -15.36 -11.55 -24.25
C SER A 444 -14.50 -12.56 -25.03
N ALA A 445 -13.22 -12.26 -25.30
CA ALA A 445 -12.33 -13.09 -26.11
C ALA A 445 -11.67 -14.25 -25.34
N ASP A 446 -11.63 -14.23 -24.00
CA ASP A 446 -10.80 -15.16 -23.21
C ASP A 446 -11.58 -16.07 -22.25
N ALA A 447 -12.91 -16.20 -22.41
CA ALA A 447 -13.75 -17.10 -21.61
C ALA A 447 -13.68 -18.59 -22.04
N GLN A 448 -12.62 -18.98 -22.74
CA GLN A 448 -12.27 -20.37 -23.01
C GLN A 448 -10.80 -20.53 -22.70
N HIS A 449 -10.47 -21.04 -21.51
CA HIS A 449 -9.46 -22.08 -21.23
C HIS A 449 -9.61 -22.56 -19.79
#